data_AF-A0A7W1JXX8-F1
#
_entry.id   AF-A0A7W1JXX8-F1
#
_cell.length_a   1.000
_cell.length_b   1.000
_cell.length_c   1.000
_cell.angle_alpha   90.00
_cell.angle_beta   90.00
_cell.angle_gamma   90.00
#
_symmetry.space_group_name_H-M   'P 1'
#
loop_
_entity.id
_entity.type
_entity.pdbx_description
1 polymer ?
#
loop_
_entity_poly.entity_id
_entity_poly.type
_entity_poly.pdbx_seq_one_letter_code
_entity_poly.pdbx_strand_id
1 'polypeptide(L)'
;MITPAALSILSTTFTEGRERNIALGVWGAVGGIGAAAGVLLGGVLTSALSWSWVFFVNVPVGVAGFILAPVLLKESRDASVKSFDALGAVLVTSGLSLFVYAITEAGRSGWLAGRTVSYFAVATALLVGFIVWELRHPEPLMRIGILRIKTVTGANVAGFILGTATFSLFLMLTLYMQQVLGYSPMKTGVAYLAVAGTAIFTSAIAVTVGGGAERFVDTVARLNGTRRKEQSK
;
A
#
# COMPACT_ATOMS: atom_id res chain seq x y z
N MET A 1 0.65 -0.09 8.08
CA MET A 1 0.51 -1.36 8.82
C MET A 1 -0.95 -1.76 9.09
N ILE A 2 -1.96 -0.89 8.95
CA ILE A 2 -3.39 -1.25 9.15
C ILE A 2 -4.05 -1.81 7.88
N THR A 3 -3.54 -1.44 6.70
CA THR A 3 -4.08 -1.78 5.39
C THR A 3 -4.36 -3.27 5.14
N PRO A 4 -3.43 -4.22 5.38
CA PRO A 4 -3.71 -5.63 5.14
C PRO A 4 -4.74 -6.21 6.12
N ALA A 5 -4.74 -5.75 7.38
CA ALA A 5 -5.75 -6.14 8.37
C ALA A 5 -7.14 -5.61 8.01
N ALA A 6 -7.24 -4.35 7.58
CA ALA A 6 -8.49 -3.75 7.11
C ALA A 6 -9.03 -4.44 5.84
N LEU A 7 -8.14 -4.75 4.88
CA LEU A 7 -8.50 -5.49 3.66
C LEU A 7 -8.96 -6.92 3.96
N SER A 8 -8.34 -7.59 4.93
CA SER A 8 -8.74 -8.93 5.38
C SER A 8 -10.14 -8.91 6.02
N ILE A 9 -10.41 -7.95 6.92
CA ILE A 9 -11.74 -7.75 7.52
C ILE A 9 -12.78 -7.43 6.45
N LEU A 10 -12.46 -6.54 5.50
CA LEU A 10 -13.33 -6.23 4.36
C LEU A 10 -13.64 -7.46 3.50
N SER A 11 -12.63 -8.29 3.23
CA SER A 11 -12.81 -9.50 2.41
C SER A 11 -13.58 -10.64 3.10
N THR A 12 -13.59 -10.66 4.44
CA THR A 12 -14.29 -11.68 5.24
C THR A 12 -15.69 -11.24 5.67
N THR A 13 -15.92 -9.93 5.77
CA THR A 13 -17.22 -9.36 6.17
C THR A 13 -18.19 -9.19 4.99
N PHE A 14 -17.69 -8.97 3.78
CA PHE A 14 -18.51 -8.79 2.58
C PHE A 14 -18.38 -9.96 1.60
N THR A 15 -19.52 -10.54 1.21
CA THR A 15 -19.61 -11.66 0.27
C THR A 15 -19.08 -11.29 -1.13
N GLU A 16 -18.48 -12.24 -1.86
CA GLU A 16 -17.90 -12.01 -3.19
C GLU A 16 -18.91 -11.39 -4.18
N GLY A 17 -18.47 -10.36 -4.93
CA GLY A 17 -19.28 -9.69 -5.94
C GLY A 17 -19.35 -8.17 -5.79
N ARG A 18 -20.50 -7.59 -6.14
CA ARG A 18 -20.74 -6.13 -6.22
C ARG A 18 -20.51 -5.41 -4.89
N GLU A 19 -20.87 -6.02 -3.76
CA GLU A 19 -20.72 -5.42 -2.43
C GLU A 19 -19.25 -5.25 -2.02
N ARG A 20 -18.41 -6.27 -2.26
CA ARG A 20 -16.95 -6.19 -2.02
C ARG A 20 -16.28 -5.14 -2.91
N ASN A 21 -16.68 -5.02 -4.17
CA ASN A 21 -16.15 -3.99 -5.08
C ASN A 21 -16.56 -2.58 -4.65
N ILE A 22 -17.80 -2.38 -4.17
CA ILE A 22 -18.24 -1.09 -3.60
C ILE A 22 -17.47 -0.78 -2.31
N ALA A 23 -17.31 -1.76 -1.42
CA ALA A 23 -16.60 -1.56 -0.16
C ALA A 23 -15.11 -1.23 -0.39
N LEU A 24 -14.44 -1.92 -1.33
CA LEU A 24 -13.07 -1.59 -1.76
C LEU A 24 -13.00 -0.22 -2.45
N GLY A 25 -14.01 0.15 -3.23
CA GLY A 25 -14.12 1.47 -3.86
C GLY A 25 -14.29 2.60 -2.84
N VAL A 26 -15.14 2.42 -1.84
CA VAL A 26 -15.32 3.37 -0.72
C VAL A 26 -14.04 3.47 0.10
N TRP A 27 -13.37 2.35 0.38
CA TRP A 27 -12.08 2.34 1.07
C TRP A 27 -11.02 3.14 0.29
N GLY A 28 -10.94 2.95 -1.03
CA GLY A 28 -10.07 3.73 -1.91
C GLY A 28 -10.42 5.22 -1.95
N ALA A 29 -11.72 5.56 -2.00
CA ALA A 29 -12.20 6.94 -2.01
C ALA A 29 -11.87 7.67 -0.69
N VAL A 30 -12.05 7.01 0.46
CA VAL A 30 -11.66 7.54 1.77
C VAL A 30 -10.15 7.77 1.84
N GLY A 31 -9.35 6.84 1.31
CA GLY A 31 -7.90 7.01 1.19
C GLY A 31 -7.51 8.22 0.34
N GLY A 32 -8.19 8.43 -0.80
CA GLY A 32 -7.99 9.60 -1.66
C GLY A 32 -8.38 10.93 -1.00
N ILE A 33 -9.53 10.96 -0.31
CA ILE A 33 -9.98 12.14 0.45
C ILE A 33 -8.99 12.46 1.58
N GLY A 34 -8.52 11.43 2.30
CA GLY A 34 -7.51 11.59 3.36
C GLY A 34 -6.20 12.16 2.82
N ALA A 35 -5.74 11.69 1.65
CA ALA A 35 -4.55 12.23 1.00
C ALA A 35 -4.71 13.70 0.61
N ALA A 36 -5.83 14.07 -0.03
CA ALA A 36 -6.12 15.45 -0.42
C ALA A 36 -6.26 16.38 0.80
N ALA A 37 -7.02 15.96 1.81
CA ALA A 37 -7.19 16.70 3.06
C ALA A 37 -5.85 16.86 3.80
N GLY A 38 -5.01 15.83 3.82
CA GLY A 38 -3.67 15.86 4.42
C GLY A 38 -2.74 16.88 3.75
N VAL A 39 -2.75 16.96 2.42
CA VAL A 39 -1.95 17.96 1.68
C VAL A 39 -2.45 19.39 1.95
N LEU A 40 -3.77 19.60 1.97
CA LEU A 40 -4.40 20.89 2.29
C LEU A 40 -4.06 21.35 3.71
N LEU A 41 -4.38 20.51 4.69
CA LEU A 41 -4.13 20.81 6.10
C LEU A 41 -2.63 20.96 6.37
N GLY A 42 -1.79 20.12 5.79
CA GLY A 42 -0.33 20.22 5.90
C GLY A 42 0.23 21.53 5.34
N GLY A 43 -0.28 22.00 4.19
CA GLY A 43 0.10 23.28 3.60
C GLY A 43 -0.34 24.49 4.45
N VAL A 44 -1.58 24.48 4.95
CA VAL A 44 -2.12 25.53 5.84
C VAL A 44 -1.36 25.57 7.17
N LEU A 45 -1.13 24.42 7.80
CA LEU A 45 -0.43 24.35 9.07
C LEU A 45 1.04 24.81 8.96
N THR A 46 1.74 24.37 7.92
CA THR A 46 3.16 24.71 7.72
C THR A 46 3.34 26.20 7.43
N SER A 47 2.35 26.84 6.79
CA SER A 47 2.39 28.28 6.47
C SER A 47 1.92 29.19 7.60
N ALA A 48 0.96 28.75 8.43
CA ALA A 48 0.35 29.61 9.45
C ALA A 48 0.93 29.44 10.86
N LEU A 49 1.32 28.23 11.26
CA LEU A 49 1.61 27.90 12.67
C LEU A 49 3.00 27.28 12.92
N SER A 50 3.79 27.03 11.87
CA SER A 50 5.05 26.27 11.84
C SER A 50 4.89 24.76 11.67
N TRP A 51 5.89 24.13 11.06
CA TRP A 51 5.94 22.71 10.69
C TRP A 51 5.61 21.72 11.82
N SER A 52 5.92 22.06 13.07
CA SER A 52 5.67 21.19 14.24
C SER A 52 4.19 20.87 14.47
N TRP A 53 3.27 21.73 14.03
CA TRP A 53 1.83 21.51 14.18
C TRP A 53 1.29 20.32 13.38
N VAL A 54 2.03 19.87 12.37
CA VAL A 54 1.66 18.67 11.60
C VAL A 54 1.62 17.43 12.48
N PHE A 55 2.47 17.36 13.52
CA PHE A 55 2.42 16.27 14.51
C PHE A 55 1.24 16.40 15.45
N PHE A 56 0.88 17.62 15.87
CA PHE A 56 -0.24 17.85 16.78
C PHE A 56 -1.60 17.54 16.16
N VAL A 57 -1.77 17.69 14.84
CA VAL A 57 -3.02 17.30 14.15
C VAL A 57 -3.26 15.79 14.15
N ASN A 58 -2.20 14.99 14.20
CA ASN A 58 -2.34 13.53 14.28
C ASN A 58 -2.87 13.08 15.66
N VAL A 59 -2.64 13.86 16.72
CA VAL A 59 -3.06 13.53 18.09
C VAL A 59 -4.58 13.39 18.24
N PRO A 60 -5.42 14.38 17.86
CA PRO A 60 -6.88 14.25 18.00
C PRO A 60 -7.45 13.13 17.11
N VAL A 61 -6.87 12.90 15.92
CA VAL A 61 -7.28 11.79 15.04
C VAL A 61 -6.94 10.45 15.70
N GLY A 62 -5.75 10.32 16.29
CA GLY A 62 -5.34 9.13 17.03
C GLY A 62 -6.22 8.86 18.25
N VAL A 63 -6.57 9.91 19.01
CA VAL A 63 -7.48 9.81 20.15
C VAL A 63 -8.88 9.38 19.71
N ALA A 64 -9.43 9.99 18.66
CA ALA A 64 -10.72 9.60 18.11
C ALA A 64 -10.71 8.12 17.66
N GLY A 65 -9.66 7.70 16.96
CA GLY A 65 -9.47 6.31 16.56
C GLY A 65 -9.39 5.36 17.75
N PHE A 66 -8.67 5.73 18.82
CA PHE A 66 -8.55 4.93 20.04
C PHE A 66 -9.90 4.76 20.77
N ILE A 67 -10.70 5.82 20.83
CA ILE A 67 -12.03 5.79 21.45
C ILE A 67 -13.03 4.99 20.60
N LEU A 68 -12.97 5.15 19.28
CA LEU A 68 -13.91 4.53 18.34
C LEU A 68 -13.58 3.07 18.06
N ALA A 69 -12.30 2.67 18.13
CA ALA A 69 -11.85 1.31 17.90
C ALA A 69 -12.64 0.24 18.68
N PRO A 70 -12.80 0.31 20.02
CA PRO A 70 -13.52 -0.73 20.78
C PRO A 70 -15.02 -0.79 20.48
N VAL A 71 -15.61 0.28 19.93
CA VAL A 71 -17.05 0.35 19.60
C VAL A 71 -17.33 -0.17 18.19
N LEU A 72 -16.43 0.11 17.24
CA LEU A 72 -16.61 -0.19 15.81
C LEU A 72 -15.95 -1.49 15.37
N LEU A 73 -14.88 -1.93 16.05
CA LEU A 73 -14.17 -3.16 15.71
C LEU A 73 -14.70 -4.29 16.57
N LYS A 74 -15.50 -5.19 15.97
CA LYS A 74 -15.77 -6.49 16.58
C LYS A 74 -14.48 -7.28 16.62
N GLU A 75 -14.16 -7.81 17.79
CA GLU A 75 -12.99 -8.65 18.00
C GLU A 75 -13.06 -9.89 17.09
N SER A 76 -12.25 -9.89 16.05
CA SER A 76 -12.06 -11.04 15.15
C SER A 76 -10.89 -11.87 15.69
N ARG A 77 -11.07 -12.49 16.86
CA ARG A 77 -10.13 -13.52 17.33
C ARG A 77 -10.40 -14.78 16.53
N ASP A 78 -9.50 -15.08 15.59
CA ASP A 78 -9.46 -16.39 14.96
C ASP A 78 -8.92 -17.39 16.00
N ALA A 79 -9.81 -18.22 16.55
CA ALA A 79 -9.50 -19.22 17.57
C ALA A 79 -8.60 -20.37 17.04
N SER A 80 -8.28 -20.38 15.75
CA SER A 80 -7.49 -21.42 15.09
C SER A 80 -5.97 -21.19 15.09
N VAL A 81 -5.48 -19.98 15.40
CA VAL A 81 -4.04 -19.68 15.41
C VAL A 81 -3.41 -20.17 16.70
N LYS A 82 -2.75 -21.35 16.66
CA LYS A 82 -2.18 -22.02 17.83
C LYS A 82 -0.71 -21.69 18.10
N SER A 83 0.06 -21.19 17.13
CA SER A 83 1.45 -20.78 17.36
C SER A 83 1.83 -19.47 16.65
N PHE A 84 2.60 -18.63 17.36
CA PHE A 84 3.13 -17.37 16.85
C PHE A 84 4.62 -17.57 16.53
N ASP A 85 5.00 -17.42 15.25
CA ASP A 85 6.39 -17.52 14.82
C ASP A 85 7.17 -16.24 15.16
N ALA A 86 7.55 -16.13 16.44
CA ALA A 86 8.34 -15.01 16.93
C ALA A 86 9.73 -14.92 16.28
N LEU A 87 10.34 -16.07 15.93
CA LEU A 87 11.66 -16.11 15.30
C LEU A 87 11.62 -15.60 13.87
N GLY A 88 10.63 -16.03 13.08
CA GLY A 88 10.37 -15.50 11.75
C GLY A 88 10.11 -13.99 11.79
N ALA A 89 9.27 -13.54 12.73
CA ALA A 89 8.99 -12.12 12.92
C ALA A 89 10.25 -11.29 13.24
N VAL A 90 11.14 -11.80 14.11
CA VAL A 90 12.40 -11.12 14.44
C VAL A 90 13.35 -11.10 13.25
N LEU A 91 13.50 -12.22 12.52
CA LEU A 91 14.38 -12.32 11.35
C LEU A 91 13.97 -11.33 10.25
N VAL A 92 12.69 -11.31 9.88
CA VAL A 92 12.20 -10.40 8.82
C VAL A 92 12.28 -8.94 9.25
N THR A 93 11.90 -8.63 10.49
CA THR A 93 11.92 -7.25 11.00
C THR A 93 13.34 -6.73 11.08
N SER A 94 14.26 -7.53 11.62
CA SER A 94 15.67 -7.15 11.75
C SER A 94 16.35 -7.06 10.39
N GLY A 95 16.10 -8.03 9.50
CA GLY A 95 16.65 -8.05 8.14
C GLY A 95 16.20 -6.83 7.33
N LEU A 96 14.91 -6.51 7.35
CA LEU A 96 14.38 -5.34 6.63
C LEU A 96 14.87 -4.02 7.23
N SER A 97 14.93 -3.91 8.55
CA SER A 97 15.44 -2.71 9.24
C SER A 97 16.91 -2.48 8.90
N LEU A 98 17.72 -3.54 8.92
CA LEU A 98 19.14 -3.46 8.58
C LEU A 98 19.36 -3.15 7.11
N PHE A 99 18.51 -3.66 6.21
CA PHE A 99 18.55 -3.35 4.80
C PHE A 99 18.30 -1.86 4.51
N VAL A 100 17.27 -1.28 5.13
CA VAL A 100 16.98 0.16 5.04
C VAL A 100 18.12 0.99 5.62
N TYR A 101 18.70 0.53 6.74
CA TYR A 101 19.88 1.18 7.33
C TYR A 101 21.09 1.15 6.39
N ALA A 102 21.35 0.02 5.72
CA ALA A 102 22.43 -0.12 4.75
C ALA A 102 22.29 0.85 3.57
N ILE A 103 21.08 1.07 3.06
CA ILE A 103 20.80 2.06 2.00
C ILE A 103 21.12 3.48 2.49
N THR A 104 20.73 3.79 3.73
CA THR A 104 20.98 5.11 4.31
C THR A 104 22.48 5.36 4.51
N GLU A 105 23.21 4.36 5.01
CA GLU A 105 24.67 4.43 5.19
C GLU A 105 25.40 4.50 3.84
N ALA A 106 24.90 3.81 2.80
CA ALA A 106 25.45 3.90 1.44
C ALA A 106 25.46 5.33 0.89
N GLY A 107 24.42 6.12 1.22
CA GLY A 107 24.35 7.54 0.86
C GLY A 107 25.35 8.43 1.62
N ARG A 108 25.76 8.04 2.85
CA ARG A 108 26.72 8.80 3.68
C ARG A 108 28.17 8.41 3.42
N SER A 109 28.46 7.12 3.48
CA SER A 109 29.82 6.57 3.48
C SER A 109 30.25 6.02 2.11
N GLY A 110 29.33 6.00 1.15
CA GLY A 110 29.55 5.45 -0.18
C GLY A 110 29.15 3.98 -0.29
N TRP A 111 28.73 3.60 -1.48
CA TRP A 111 28.21 2.27 -1.81
C TRP A 111 29.25 1.16 -1.65
N LEU A 112 30.52 1.46 -1.91
CA LEU A 112 31.64 0.50 -1.87
C LEU A 112 32.41 0.50 -0.55
N ALA A 113 31.99 1.28 0.45
CA ALA A 113 32.61 1.22 1.76
C ALA A 113 32.39 -0.17 2.36
N GLY A 114 33.45 -0.80 2.90
CA GLY A 114 33.38 -2.15 3.46
C GLY A 114 32.30 -2.31 4.53
N ARG A 115 32.02 -1.24 5.29
CA ARG A 115 30.94 -1.19 6.28
C ARG A 115 29.55 -1.27 5.63
N THR A 116 29.29 -0.51 4.57
CA THR A 116 28.05 -0.56 3.79
C THR A 116 27.82 -1.95 3.21
N VAL A 117 28.85 -2.54 2.60
CA VAL A 117 28.78 -3.90 2.03
C VAL A 117 28.50 -4.93 3.12
N SER A 118 29.12 -4.79 4.29
CA SER A 118 28.86 -5.70 5.42
C SER A 118 27.41 -5.65 5.90
N TYR A 119 26.80 -4.46 5.97
CA TYR A 119 25.39 -4.34 6.36
C TYR A 119 24.45 -4.95 5.31
N PHE A 120 24.73 -4.76 4.00
CA PHE A 120 23.97 -5.44 2.95
C PHE A 120 24.10 -6.96 3.03
N ALA A 121 25.30 -7.48 3.30
CA ALA A 121 25.54 -8.91 3.45
C ALA A 121 24.76 -9.49 4.64
N VAL A 122 24.82 -8.84 5.81
CA VAL A 122 24.08 -9.30 7.01
C VAL A 122 22.57 -9.18 6.81
N ALA A 123 22.08 -8.10 6.22
CA ALA A 123 20.65 -7.94 5.93
C ALA A 123 20.16 -9.03 4.97
N THR A 124 20.92 -9.32 3.92
CA THR A 124 20.61 -10.40 2.98
C THR A 124 20.61 -11.76 3.67
N ALA A 125 21.59 -12.03 4.53
CA ALA A 125 21.67 -13.28 5.28
C ALA A 125 20.47 -13.47 6.22
N LEU A 126 20.02 -12.41 6.91
CA LEU A 126 18.83 -12.45 7.77
C LEU A 126 17.55 -12.71 6.97
N LEU A 127 17.39 -12.07 5.80
CA LEU A 127 16.22 -12.28 4.94
C LEU A 127 16.21 -13.66 4.28
N VAL A 128 17.36 -14.18 3.86
CA VAL A 128 17.47 -15.57 3.36
C VAL A 128 17.23 -16.56 4.50
N GLY A 129 17.75 -16.28 5.70
CA GLY A 129 17.51 -17.07 6.91
C GLY A 129 16.02 -17.14 7.24
N PHE A 130 15.30 -16.01 7.14
CA PHE A 130 13.84 -15.98 7.25
C PHE A 130 13.17 -16.89 6.24
N ILE A 131 13.51 -16.78 4.94
CA ILE A 131 12.91 -17.63 3.90
C ILE A 131 13.14 -19.12 4.18
N VAL A 132 14.36 -19.50 4.58
CA VAL A 132 14.70 -20.90 4.88
C VAL A 132 13.95 -21.40 6.12
N TRP A 133 13.80 -20.56 7.15
CA TRP A 133 13.03 -20.86 8.35
C TRP A 133 11.55 -21.08 8.02
N GLU A 134 10.97 -20.17 7.25
CA GLU A 134 9.58 -20.19 6.80
C GLU A 134 9.25 -21.44 5.96
N LEU A 135 10.18 -21.87 5.09
CA LEU A 135 10.01 -23.07 4.26
C LEU A 135 10.01 -24.37 5.09
N ARG A 136 10.56 -24.34 6.30
CA ARG A 136 10.68 -25.50 7.19
C ARG A 136 9.68 -25.47 8.35
N HIS A 137 9.04 -24.33 8.60
CA HIS A 137 8.12 -24.18 9.73
C HIS A 137 6.75 -24.84 9.45
N PRO A 138 6.18 -25.59 10.42
CA PRO A 138 4.89 -26.25 10.26
C PRO A 138 3.70 -25.29 10.20
N GLU A 139 3.81 -24.09 10.79
CA GLU A 139 2.85 -22.98 10.69
C GLU A 139 3.56 -21.69 10.22
N PRO A 140 3.87 -21.54 8.91
CA PRO A 140 4.58 -20.36 8.40
C PRO A 140 3.69 -19.11 8.42
N LEU A 141 4.26 -17.95 8.75
CA LEU A 141 3.58 -16.64 8.73
C LEU A 141 3.11 -16.26 7.32
N MET A 142 3.84 -16.69 6.31
CA MET A 142 3.63 -16.47 4.88
C MET A 142 3.79 -17.80 4.14
N ARG A 143 2.69 -18.26 3.54
CA ARG A 143 2.76 -19.39 2.59
C ARG A 143 3.52 -18.96 1.34
N ILE A 144 4.83 -19.22 1.30
CA ILE A 144 5.73 -18.85 0.20
C ILE A 144 5.24 -19.37 -1.17
N GLY A 145 4.43 -20.44 -1.19
CA GLY A 145 3.75 -20.93 -2.39
C GLY A 145 2.89 -19.87 -3.12
N ILE A 146 2.36 -18.87 -2.42
CA ILE A 146 1.60 -17.76 -3.01
C ILE A 146 2.48 -16.90 -3.92
N LEU A 147 3.75 -16.68 -3.56
CA LEU A 147 4.70 -15.91 -4.37
C LEU A 147 5.14 -16.65 -5.64
N ARG A 148 4.77 -17.93 -5.78
CA ARG A 148 5.02 -18.73 -6.99
C ARG A 148 3.96 -18.51 -8.07
N ILE A 149 2.82 -17.91 -7.71
CA ILE A 149 1.75 -17.57 -8.65
C ILE A 149 2.20 -16.35 -9.46
N LYS A 150 2.48 -16.53 -10.75
CA LYS A 150 3.00 -15.46 -11.64
C LYS A 150 2.17 -14.18 -11.59
N THR A 151 0.84 -14.30 -11.46
CA THR A 151 -0.06 -13.15 -11.33
C THR A 151 0.18 -12.37 -10.02
N VAL A 152 0.44 -13.07 -8.91
CA VAL A 152 0.71 -12.44 -7.61
C VAL A 152 2.11 -11.83 -7.58
N THR A 153 3.12 -12.53 -8.11
CA THR A 153 4.48 -11.98 -8.24
C THR A 153 4.48 -10.76 -9.15
N GLY A 154 3.80 -10.84 -10.30
CA GLY A 154 3.67 -9.73 -11.25
C GLY A 154 2.97 -8.53 -10.65
N ALA A 155 1.87 -8.74 -9.90
CA ALA A 155 1.18 -7.68 -9.19
C ALA A 155 2.05 -7.03 -8.10
N ASN A 156 2.83 -7.81 -7.35
CA ASN A 156 3.74 -7.28 -6.33
C ASN A 156 4.88 -6.48 -6.94
N VAL A 157 5.49 -6.96 -8.03
CA VAL A 157 6.56 -6.24 -8.75
C VAL A 157 6.02 -4.96 -9.36
N ALA A 158 4.86 -5.02 -10.02
CA ALA A 158 4.19 -3.83 -10.54
C ALA A 158 3.89 -2.83 -9.42
N GLY A 159 3.34 -3.29 -8.29
CA GLY A 159 3.07 -2.45 -7.12
C GLY A 159 4.33 -1.82 -6.52
N PHE A 160 5.44 -2.56 -6.47
CA PHE A 160 6.74 -2.06 -6.02
C PHE A 160 7.27 -0.94 -6.93
N ILE A 161 7.24 -1.16 -8.25
CA ILE A 161 7.68 -0.17 -9.24
C ILE A 161 6.78 1.07 -9.15
N LEU A 162 5.47 0.87 -9.15
CA LEU A 162 4.49 1.95 -9.11
C LEU A 162 4.64 2.78 -7.82
N GLY A 163 4.75 2.11 -6.67
CA GLY A 163 4.98 2.77 -5.39
C GLY A 163 6.28 3.57 -5.37
N THR A 164 7.39 2.97 -5.81
CA THR A 164 8.70 3.65 -5.86
C THR A 164 8.67 4.86 -6.78
N ALA A 165 8.05 4.73 -7.96
CA ALA A 165 7.90 5.82 -8.93
C ALA A 165 7.02 6.95 -8.36
N THR A 166 5.89 6.62 -7.73
CA THR A 166 4.99 7.60 -7.12
C THR A 166 5.68 8.37 -6.00
N PHE A 167 6.36 7.69 -5.08
CA PHE A 167 7.07 8.37 -3.98
C PHE A 167 8.22 9.24 -4.50
N SER A 168 9.00 8.74 -5.46
CA SER A 168 10.09 9.50 -6.06
C SER A 168 9.58 10.74 -6.81
N LEU A 169 8.48 10.61 -7.54
CA LEU A 169 7.83 11.71 -8.24
C LEU A 169 7.35 12.78 -7.26
N PHE A 170 6.68 12.38 -6.17
CA PHE A 170 6.23 13.33 -5.14
C PHE A 170 7.41 14.09 -4.53
N LEU A 171 8.51 13.41 -4.23
CA LEU A 171 9.68 14.08 -3.68
C LEU A 171 10.30 15.05 -4.69
N MET A 172 10.57 14.59 -5.91
CA MET A 172 11.21 15.40 -6.95
C MET A 172 10.35 16.58 -7.39
N LEU A 173 9.05 16.38 -7.58
CA LEU A 173 8.13 17.44 -7.97
C LEU A 173 8.03 18.51 -6.89
N THR A 174 8.03 18.11 -5.61
CA THR A 174 8.06 19.07 -4.48
C THR A 174 9.34 19.89 -4.48
N LEU A 175 10.51 19.25 -4.63
CA LEU A 175 11.80 19.95 -4.69
C LEU A 175 11.86 20.88 -5.89
N TYR A 176 11.40 20.45 -7.06
CA TYR A 176 11.33 21.27 -8.26
C TYR A 176 10.45 22.51 -8.04
N MET A 177 9.26 22.34 -7.48
CA MET A 177 8.35 23.45 -7.20
C MET A 177 8.95 24.47 -6.22
N GLN A 178 9.60 24.00 -5.15
CA GLN A 178 10.09 24.90 -4.12
C GLN A 178 11.46 25.51 -4.48
N GLN A 179 12.39 24.72 -5.00
CA GLN A 179 13.77 25.15 -5.25
C GLN A 179 13.97 25.78 -6.63
N VAL A 180 13.24 25.35 -7.66
CA VAL A 180 13.38 25.86 -9.03
C VAL A 180 12.31 26.89 -9.36
N LEU A 181 11.04 26.58 -9.09
CA LEU A 181 9.92 27.49 -9.35
C LEU A 181 9.70 28.53 -8.24
N GLY A 182 10.40 28.41 -7.10
CA GLY A 182 10.31 29.34 -5.98
C GLY A 182 8.92 29.36 -5.33
N TYR A 183 8.15 28.27 -5.43
CA TYR A 183 6.82 28.22 -4.84
C TYR A 183 6.90 28.20 -3.31
N SER A 184 6.05 29.00 -2.67
CA SER A 184 5.84 28.87 -1.24
C SER A 184 5.19 27.50 -0.93
N PRO A 185 5.39 26.95 0.29
CA PRO A 185 4.77 25.68 0.70
C PRO A 185 3.25 25.63 0.46
N MET A 186 2.57 26.78 0.62
CA MET A 186 1.14 26.92 0.35
C MET A 186 0.82 26.72 -1.15
N LYS A 187 1.59 27.36 -2.05
CA LYS A 187 1.42 27.17 -3.50
C LYS A 187 1.70 25.74 -3.93
N THR A 188 2.72 25.10 -3.36
CA THR A 188 3.02 23.68 -3.62
C THR A 188 1.87 22.78 -3.17
N GLY A 189 1.32 23.00 -1.97
CA GLY A 189 0.16 22.26 -1.48
C GLY A 189 -1.06 22.40 -2.40
N VAL A 190 -1.38 23.62 -2.84
CA VAL A 190 -2.48 23.87 -3.79
C VAL A 190 -2.22 23.20 -5.14
N ALA A 191 -0.99 23.23 -5.65
CA ALA A 191 -0.65 22.57 -6.90
C ALA A 191 -0.79 21.04 -6.79
N TYR A 192 -0.46 20.45 -5.64
CA TYR A 192 -0.72 19.03 -5.39
C TYR A 192 -2.20 18.67 -5.33
N LEU A 193 -3.08 19.59 -4.91
CA LEU A 193 -4.53 19.36 -5.00
C LEU A 193 -5.00 19.27 -6.44
N ALA A 194 -4.44 20.09 -7.33
CA ALA A 194 -4.74 20.00 -8.75
C ALA A 194 -4.29 18.63 -9.32
N VAL A 195 -3.11 18.15 -8.92
CA VAL A 195 -2.62 16.80 -9.28
C VAL A 195 -3.49 15.69 -8.71
N ALA A 196 -3.92 15.80 -7.44
CA ALA A 196 -4.83 14.83 -6.83
C ALA A 196 -6.20 14.84 -7.51
N GLY A 197 -6.72 16.03 -7.85
CA GLY A 197 -7.97 16.22 -8.55
C GLY A 197 -7.96 15.60 -9.95
N THR A 198 -6.90 15.83 -10.72
CA THR A 198 -6.75 15.19 -12.03
C THR A 198 -6.61 13.68 -11.89
N ALA A 199 -5.85 13.17 -10.91
CA ALA A 199 -5.73 11.74 -10.66
C ALA A 199 -7.06 11.07 -10.30
N ILE A 200 -7.89 11.70 -9.45
CA ILE A 200 -9.24 11.22 -9.12
C ILE A 200 -10.11 11.19 -10.38
N PHE A 201 -10.06 12.25 -11.19
CA PHE A 201 -10.83 12.33 -12.43
C PHE A 201 -10.41 11.25 -13.44
N THR A 202 -9.10 11.05 -13.64
CA THR A 202 -8.57 9.99 -14.52
C THR A 202 -8.89 8.60 -13.99
N SER A 203 -8.84 8.40 -12.67
CA SER A 203 -9.22 7.12 -12.03
C SER A 203 -10.70 6.81 -12.22
N ALA A 204 -11.59 7.81 -12.07
CA ALA A 204 -13.01 7.64 -12.33
C ALA A 204 -13.29 7.23 -13.79
N ILE A 205 -12.55 7.80 -14.74
CA ILE A 205 -12.62 7.43 -16.16
C ILE A 205 -12.06 6.01 -16.38
N ALA A 206 -10.94 5.66 -15.74
CA ALA A 206 -10.36 4.32 -15.88
C ALA A 206 -11.30 3.22 -15.38
N VAL A 207 -12.05 3.47 -14.30
CA VAL A 207 -13.04 2.52 -13.75
C VAL A 207 -14.24 2.36 -14.69
N THR A 208 -14.73 3.42 -15.33
CA THR A 208 -15.83 3.31 -16.30
C THR A 208 -15.41 2.56 -17.56
N VAL A 209 -14.16 2.75 -18.00
CA VAL A 209 -13.58 2.01 -19.14
C VAL A 209 -13.32 0.54 -18.79
N GLY A 210 -12.75 0.27 -17.61
CA GLY A 210 -12.46 -1.09 -17.14
C GLY A 210 -13.71 -1.93 -16.90
N GLY A 211 -14.76 -1.34 -16.31
CA GLY A 211 -16.07 -1.99 -16.16
C GLY A 211 -16.77 -2.26 -17.49
N GLY A 212 -16.46 -1.47 -18.53
CA GLY A 212 -16.92 -1.73 -19.91
C GLY A 212 -16.25 -2.97 -20.52
N ALA A 213 -14.96 -3.17 -20.27
CA ALA A 213 -14.21 -4.32 -20.76
C ALA A 213 -14.68 -5.65 -20.13
N GLU A 214 -14.94 -5.67 -18.82
CA GLU A 214 -15.48 -6.87 -18.14
C GLU A 214 -16.88 -7.23 -18.64
N ARG A 215 -17.77 -6.25 -18.80
CA ARG A 215 -19.11 -6.47 -19.36
C ARG A 215 -19.09 -7.00 -20.79
N PHE A 216 -18.12 -6.56 -21.59
CA PHE A 216 -17.94 -7.06 -22.95
C PHE A 216 -17.50 -8.53 -22.95
N VAL A 217 -16.52 -8.89 -22.11
CA VAL A 217 -16.05 -10.27 -21.95
C VAL A 217 -17.17 -11.20 -21.47
N ASP A 218 -17.96 -10.79 -20.47
CA ASP A 218 -19.11 -11.56 -19.98
C ASP A 218 -20.19 -11.74 -21.05
N THR A 219 -20.45 -10.70 -21.85
CA THR A 219 -21.42 -10.76 -22.95
C THR A 219 -20.97 -11.74 -24.04
N VAL A 220 -19.69 -11.70 -24.42
CA VAL A 220 -19.10 -12.63 -25.40
C VAL A 220 -19.10 -14.07 -24.86
N ALA A 221 -18.80 -14.27 -23.57
CA ALA A 221 -18.84 -15.59 -22.94
C ALA A 221 -20.25 -16.18 -22.91
N ARG A 222 -21.28 -15.36 -22.63
CA ARG A 222 -22.69 -15.79 -22.66
C ARG A 222 -23.14 -16.16 -24.07
N LEU A 223 -22.79 -15.36 -25.07
CA LEU A 223 -23.14 -15.61 -26.48
C LEU A 223 -22.49 -16.89 -27.04
N ASN A 224 -21.26 -17.19 -26.61
CA ASN A 224 -20.59 -18.45 -26.98
C ASN A 224 -21.19 -19.66 -26.25
N GLY A 225 -21.68 -19.50 -25.02
CA GLY A 225 -22.36 -20.55 -24.26
C GLY A 225 -23.72 -20.96 -24.84
N THR A 226 -24.48 -20.03 -25.42
CA THR A 226 -25.77 -20.31 -26.09
C THR A 226 -25.59 -21.01 -27.43
N ARG A 227 -24.62 -20.61 -28.26
CA ARG A 227 -24.33 -21.30 -29.54
C ARG A 227 -23.96 -22.77 -29.38
N ARG A 228 -23.28 -23.13 -28.29
CA ARG A 228 -22.88 -24.52 -28.01
C ARG A 228 -24.06 -25.42 -27.61
N LYS A 229 -25.16 -24.85 -27.12
CA LYS A 229 -26.40 -25.58 -26.80
C LYS A 229 -27.30 -25.77 -28.02
N GLU A 230 -27.26 -24.86 -29.00
CA GLU A 230 -28.00 -25.01 -30.26
C GLU A 230 -27.36 -26.01 -31.22
N GLN A 231 -26.02 -26.17 -31.20
CA GLN A 231 -25.33 -27.17 -32.04
C GLN A 231 -25.35 -28.60 -31.49
N SER A 232 -25.95 -28.83 -30.31
CA SER A 232 -26.04 -30.14 -29.65
C SER A 232 -27.45 -30.76 -29.72
N LYS A 233 -28.36 -30.15 -30.48
CA LYS A 233 -29.69 -30.71 -30.82
C LYS A 233 -29.73 -31.05 -32.30
#